data_AF-A0A1W2A4D5-F1
#
_entry.id   AF-A0A1W2A4D5-F1
#
_cell.length_a   1.000
_cell.length_b   1.000
_cell.length_c   1.000
_cell.angle_alpha   90.00
_cell.angle_beta   90.00
_cell.angle_gamma   90.00
#
_symmetry.space_group_name_H-M   'P 1'
#
loop_
_entity.id
_entity.type
_entity.pdbx_description
1 polymer ?
#
loop_
_entity_poly.entity_id
_entity_poly.type
_entity_poly.pdbx_seq_one_letter_code
_entity_poly.pdbx_strand_id
1 'polypeptide(L)' 'MAYYGNNYSQKLTQKENSYLEDALQMENLALTKYNVYADQCQDSELKGLLFSISKNKRQHADRLKQLIGQSGSSSTQQFQ' A
#
# COMPACT_ATOMS: atom_id res chain seq x y z
N MET A 1 -3.17 23.47 -33.11
CA MET A 1 -2.69 23.29 -31.73
C MET A 1 -3.22 21.94 -31.25
N ALA A 2 -2.50 20.86 -31.56
CA ALA A 2 -2.97 19.50 -31.25
C ALA A 2 -2.69 19.23 -29.78
N TYR A 3 -3.76 18.96 -29.02
CA TYR A 3 -3.66 18.46 -27.65
C TYR A 3 -2.97 17.10 -27.70
N TYR A 4 -1.76 17.01 -27.16
CA TYR A 4 -1.10 15.74 -26.89
C TYR A 4 -1.88 15.03 -25.77
N GLY A 5 -2.89 14.26 -26.18
CA GLY A 5 -3.60 13.33 -25.32
C GLY A 5 -2.62 12.31 -24.78
N ASN A 6 -2.20 12.52 -23.54
CA ASN A 6 -1.20 11.70 -22.89
C ASN A 6 -1.84 10.38 -22.45
N ASN A 7 -1.83 9.40 -23.36
CA ASN A 7 -2.25 8.03 -23.10
C ASN A 7 -1.08 7.26 -22.48
N TYR A 8 -0.67 7.65 -21.27
CA TYR A 8 0.11 6.72 -20.45
C TYR A 8 -0.82 5.58 -20.05
N SER A 9 -0.59 4.41 -20.63
CA SER A 9 -1.16 3.16 -20.12
C SER A 9 -0.95 3.13 -18.61
N GLN A 10 -2.05 3.09 -17.85
CA GLN A 10 -2.10 3.01 -16.37
C GLN A 10 -1.63 1.62 -15.90
N LYS A 11 -0.54 1.12 -16.49
CA LYS A 11 0.05 -0.17 -16.20
C LYS A 11 1.41 0.10 -15.57
N LEU A 12 1.53 -0.23 -14.30
CA LEU A 12 2.79 -0.13 -13.58
C LEU A 12 3.87 -0.94 -14.30
N THR A 13 5.05 -0.35 -14.42
CA THR A 13 6.23 -1.06 -14.87
C THR A 13 6.61 -2.14 -13.86
N GLN A 14 7.43 -3.12 -14.28
CA GLN A 14 7.93 -4.15 -13.38
C GLN A 14 8.68 -3.56 -12.18
N LYS A 15 9.43 -2.48 -12.41
CA LYS A 15 10.17 -1.79 -11.36
C LYS A 15 9.23 -1.12 -10.35
N GLU A 16 8.19 -0.45 -10.83
CA GLU A 16 7.18 0.15 -9.95
C GLU A 16 6.40 -0.89 -9.16
N ASN A 17 6.02 -2.01 -9.77
CA ASN A 17 5.40 -3.12 -9.05
C ASN A 17 6.31 -3.67 -7.94
N SER A 18 7.59 -3.91 -8.24
CA SER A 18 8.57 -4.37 -7.24
C SER A 18 8.69 -3.38 -6.08
N TYR A 19 8.75 -2.07 -6.35
CA TYR A 19 8.79 -1.07 -5.29
C TYR A 19 7.52 -1.03 -4.44
N LEU A 20 6.34 -1.21 -5.04
CA LEU A 20 5.08 -1.27 -4.29
C LEU A 20 4.97 -2.54 -3.44
N GLU A 21 5.45 -3.67 -3.95
CA GLU A 21 5.53 -4.92 -3.18
C GLU A 21 6.49 -4.78 -1.99
N ASP A 22 7.68 -4.21 -2.20
CA ASP A 22 8.63 -3.93 -1.12
C ASP A 22 8.03 -2.98 -0.08
N ALA A 23 7.37 -1.90 -0.53
CA ALA A 23 6.67 -0.97 0.36
C ALA A 23 5.58 -1.68 1.18
N LEU A 24 4.81 -2.56 0.55
CA LEU A 24 3.77 -3.33 1.23
C LEU A 24 4.37 -4.28 2.28
N GLN A 25 5.49 -4.94 1.98
CA GLN A 25 6.19 -5.78 2.95
C GLN A 25 6.71 -4.97 4.14
N MET A 26 7.25 -3.76 3.89
CA MET A 26 7.69 -2.87 4.97
C MET A 26 6.54 -2.45 5.88
N GLU A 27 5.37 -2.10 5.34
CA GLU A 27 4.22 -1.73 6.16
C GLU A 27 3.68 -2.92 6.97
N ASN A 28 3.68 -4.14 6.41
CA ASN A 28 3.33 -5.36 7.15
C ASN A 28 4.32 -5.68 8.29
N LEU A 29 5.62 -5.49 8.05
CA LEU A 29 6.65 -5.65 9.08
C LEU A 29 6.47 -4.61 10.19
N ALA A 30 6.20 -3.35 9.83
CA ALA A 30 5.92 -2.29 10.78
C ALA A 30 4.72 -2.65 11.65
N LEU A 31 3.60 -3.07 11.05
CA LEU A 31 2.41 -3.53 11.78
C LEU A 31 2.73 -4.60 12.83
N THR A 32 3.49 -5.62 12.41
CA THR A 32 3.90 -6.71 13.32
C THR A 32 4.71 -6.16 14.49
N LYS A 33 5.72 -5.32 14.22
CA LYS A 33 6.55 -4.71 15.27
C LYS A 33 5.74 -3.86 16.24
N TYR A 34 4.88 -2.98 15.72
CA TYR A 34 4.05 -2.11 16.56
C TYR A 34 3.08 -2.89 17.44
N ASN A 35 2.48 -3.96 16.92
CA ASN A 35 1.62 -4.83 17.73
C ASN A 35 2.42 -5.56 18.82
N VAL A 36 3.58 -6.14 18.49
CA VAL A 36 4.45 -6.81 19.46
C VAL A 36 4.91 -5.85 20.56
N TYR A 37 5.33 -4.63 20.20
CA TYR A 37 5.74 -3.64 21.20
C TYR A 37 4.54 -3.14 22.02
N ALA A 38 3.37 -2.96 21.42
CA ALA A 38 2.16 -2.56 22.14
C ALA A 38 1.72 -3.60 23.18
N ASP A 39 1.97 -4.89 22.92
CA ASP A 39 1.70 -5.98 23.86
C ASP A 39 2.74 -6.07 24.98
N GLN A 40 3.99 -5.70 24.71
CA GLN A 40 5.07 -5.69 25.70
C GLN A 40 5.10 -4.42 26.56
N CYS A 41 4.49 -3.32 26.11
CA CYS A 41 4.43 -2.07 26.86
C CYS A 41 3.43 -2.15 28.02
N GLN A 42 3.88 -1.78 29.22
CA GLN A 42 3.03 -1.62 30.40
C GLN A 42 2.39 -0.23 30.48
N ASP A 43 3.00 0.76 29.83
CA ASP A 43 2.51 2.13 29.75
C ASP A 43 1.29 2.23 28.81
N SER A 44 0.18 2.73 29.33
CA SER A 44 -1.09 2.85 28.61
C SER A 44 -1.09 3.92 27.52
N GLU A 45 -0.36 5.03 27.72
CA GLU A 45 -0.23 6.09 26.72
C GLU A 45 0.63 5.63 25.55
N LEU A 46 1.76 4.98 25.85
CA LEU A 46 2.62 4.41 24.83
C LEU A 46 1.89 3.32 24.02
N LYS A 47 1.12 2.46 24.70
CA LYS A 47 0.27 1.46 24.02
C LYS A 47 -0.76 2.11 23.10
N GLY A 48 -1.40 3.20 23.53
CA GLY A 48 -2.33 3.98 22.72
C GLY A 48 -1.66 4.55 21.47
N LEU A 49 -0.45 5.10 21.61
CA LEU A 49 0.34 5.63 20.50
C LEU A 49 0.73 4.53 19.49
N LEU A 50 1.27 3.41 19.97
CA LEU A 50 1.67 2.28 19.12
C LEU A 50 0.47 1.70 18.35
N PHE A 51 -0.70 1.64 18.99
CA PHE A 51 -1.94 1.22 18.34
C PHE A 51 -2.42 2.20 17.26
N SER A 52 -2.31 3.51 17.51
CA SER A 52 -2.61 4.54 16.52
C SER A 52 -1.70 4.44 15.29
N ILE A 53 -0.40 4.24 15.51
CA ILE A 53 0.58 4.01 14.43
C ILE A 53 0.23 2.75 13.65
N SER A 54 -0.08 1.63 14.33
CA SER A 54 -0.51 0.38 13.69
C SER A 54 -1.75 0.60 12.81
N LYS A 55 -2.75 1.36 13.27
CA LYS A 55 -3.92 1.70 12.45
C LYS A 55 -3.55 2.48 11.18
N ASN A 56 -2.70 3.50 11.29
CA ASN A 56 -2.26 4.27 10.12
C ASN A 56 -1.48 3.40 9.12
N LYS A 57 -0.60 2.52 9.62
CA LYS A 57 0.18 1.58 8.81
C LYS A 57 -0.70 0.58 8.07
N ARG A 58 -1.80 0.14 8.68
CA ARG A 58 -2.81 -0.70 8.01
C ARG A 58 -3.48 0.03 6.85
N GLN A 59 -3.88 1.30 7.04
CA GLN A 59 -4.46 2.11 5.96
C GLN A 59 -3.48 2.28 4.78
N HIS A 60 -2.19 2.46 5.07
CA HIS A 60 -1.16 2.53 4.02
C HIS A 60 -1.04 1.22 3.25
N ALA A 61 -0.96 0.08 3.96
CA ALA A 61 -0.91 -1.23 3.34
C ALA A 61 -2.15 -1.51 2.46
N ASP A 62 -3.34 -1.14 2.91
CA ASP A 62 -4.58 -1.30 2.13
C ASP A 62 -4.57 -0.44 0.86
N ARG A 63 -4.05 0.79 0.93
CA ARG A 63 -3.87 1.64 -0.24
C ARG A 63 -2.86 1.07 -1.23
N LEU A 64 -1.73 0.52 -0.75
CA LEU A 64 -0.74 -0.14 -1.59
C LEU A 64 -1.34 -1.37 -2.31
N LYS A 65 -2.12 -2.20 -1.59
CA LYS A 65 -2.83 -3.33 -2.19
C LYS A 65 -3.81 -2.91 -3.28
N GLN A 66 -4.57 -1.83 -3.05
CA GLN A 66 -5.48 -1.28 -4.06
C GLN A 66 -4.73 -0.80 -5.31
N LEU A 67 -3.58 -0.14 -5.15
CA LEU A 67 -2.75 0.32 -6.27
C LEU A 67 -2.22 -0.87 -7.08
N ILE A 68 -1.64 -1.87 -6.41
CA ILE A 68 -1.12 -3.09 -7.06
C ILE A 68 -2.27 -3.83 -7.78
N GLY A 69 -3.44 -3.97 -7.15
CA GLY A 69 -4.60 -4.65 -7.71
C GLY A 69 -5.25 -3.94 -8.90
N GLN A 70 -5.32 -2.59 -8.88
CA GLN A 70 -5.82 -1.81 -10.01
C GLN A 70 -4.93 -1.96 -11.25
N SER A 71 -3.62 -2.04 -11.07
CA SER A 71 -2.68 -2.20 -12.18
C SER A 71 -2.72 -3.58 -12.84
N GLY A 72 -3.20 -4.60 -12.13
CA GLY A 72 -3.51 -5.92 -12.70
C GLY A 72 -4.86 -5.99 -13.42
N SER A 73 -5.76 -5.04 -13.18
CA SER A 73 -7.13 -5.02 -13.67
C SER A 73 -7.30 -4.08 -14.88
N SER A 74 -6.49 -4.24 -15.92
CA SER A 74 -6.83 -3.68 -17.24
C SER A 74 -7.81 -4.64 -17.92
N SER A 75 -9.09 -4.35 -17.76
CA SER A 75 -10.21 -4.99 -18.46
C SER A 75 -9.91 -5.14 -19.95
N THR A 76 -9.78 -6.39 -20.40
CA THR A 76 -9.86 -6.77 -21.81
C THR A 76 -11.26 -6.44 -22.31
N GLN A 77 -11.49 -5.23 -22.81
CA GLN A 77 -12.65 -4.95 -23.66
C GLN A 77 -12.37 -5.55 -25.03
N GLN A 78 -12.80 -6.80 -25.16
CA GLN A 78 -12.96 -7.53 -26.41
C GLN A 78 -14.06 -6.81 -27.21
N PHE A 79 -13.69 -6.03 -28.22
CA PHE A 79 -14.65 -5.57 -29.22
C PHE A 79 -15.02 -6.75 -30.14
N GLN A 80 -16.32 -6.88 -30.38
CA GLN A 80 -16.97 -7.85 -31.27
C GLN A 80 -16.45 -7.78 -32.70
#